data_AF-A0A293M3Y2-F1
#
_entry.id   AF-A0A293M3Y2-F1
#
_cell.length_a   1.000
_cell.length_b   1.000
_cell.length_c   1.000
_cell.angle_alpha   90.00
_cell.angle_beta   90.00
_cell.angle_gamma   90.00
#
_symmetry.space_group_name_H-M   'P 1'
#
loop_
_entity.id
_entity.type
_entity.pdbx_description
1 polymer ?
#
loop_
_entity_poly.entity_id
_entity_poly.type
_entity_poly.pdbx_seq_one_letter_code
_entity_poly.pdbx_strand_id
1 'polypeptide(L)'
;MRMREELAARTQHSEESLLEYIRAIQELYRRGDPSAAEAEKVARVIRQCHPRFKPYFRGRTFQSLDDLAKEARSIQADLLAELRYRPPPRPEETLEPGCAW
;
A
#
# COMPACT_ATOMS: atom_id res chain seq x y z
N MET A 1 17.78 22.09 3.22
CA MET A 1 18.05 21.51 1.88
C MET A 1 16.69 21.10 1.34
N ARG A 2 16.21 21.76 0.27
CA ARG A 2 14.84 21.66 -0.24
C ARG A 2 14.30 20.21 -0.39
N MET A 3 15.17 19.27 -0.79
CA MET A 3 14.85 17.84 -0.92
C MET A 3 14.51 17.13 0.41
N ARG A 4 15.24 17.40 1.49
CA ARG A 4 14.98 16.78 2.81
C ARG A 4 13.68 17.31 3.42
N GLU A 5 13.39 18.59 3.17
CA GLU A 5 12.11 19.22 3.55
C GLU A 5 10.94 18.64 2.75
N GLU A 6 11.11 18.41 1.44
CA GLU A 6 10.12 17.72 0.61
C GLU A 6 9.86 16.28 1.07
N LEU A 7 10.91 15.51 1.39
CA LEU A 7 10.81 14.18 2.02
C LEU A 7 10.11 14.21 3.39
N ALA A 8 10.28 15.29 4.14
CA ALA A 8 9.62 15.46 5.44
C ALA A 8 8.12 15.77 5.28
N ALA A 9 7.75 16.58 4.29
CA ALA A 9 6.37 17.00 4.07
C ALA A 9 5.55 16.02 3.21
N ARG A 10 6.17 15.18 2.39
CA ARG A 10 5.46 14.33 1.42
C ARG A 10 4.64 13.23 2.10
N THR A 11 3.32 13.37 2.02
CA THR A 11 2.34 12.31 2.29
C THR A 11 1.78 11.76 0.98
N GLN A 12 1.24 10.55 1.01
CA GLN A 12 0.57 9.98 -0.15
C GLN A 12 -0.74 10.73 -0.46
N HIS A 13 -0.97 11.05 -1.73
CA HIS A 13 -2.25 11.63 -2.19
C HIS A 13 -3.36 10.55 -2.28
N SER A 14 -4.63 10.93 -2.14
CA SER A 14 -5.76 9.97 -2.16
C SER A 14 -5.90 9.23 -3.51
N GLU A 15 -5.55 9.91 -4.61
CA GLU A 15 -5.56 9.36 -5.98
C GLU A 15 -4.25 8.65 -6.35
N GLU A 16 -3.20 8.81 -5.56
CA GLU A 16 -1.91 8.16 -5.80
C GLU A 16 -1.98 6.70 -5.35
N SER A 17 -1.61 5.77 -6.22
CA SER A 17 -1.51 4.37 -5.83
C SER A 17 -0.37 4.16 -4.83
N LEU A 18 -0.44 3.09 -4.04
CA LEU A 18 0.62 2.78 -3.08
C LEU A 18 1.96 2.55 -3.78
N LEU A 19 1.95 1.87 -4.93
CA LEU A 19 3.16 1.66 -5.73
C LEU A 19 3.77 2.96 -6.27
N GLU A 20 2.94 3.88 -6.80
CA GLU A 20 3.42 5.19 -7.26
C GLU A 20 4.04 6.00 -6.13
N TYR A 21 3.38 6.01 -4.97
CA TYR A 21 3.88 6.69 -3.78
C TYR A 21 5.25 6.16 -3.34
N ILE A 22 5.40 4.83 -3.24
CA ILE A 22 6.67 4.19 -2.88
C ILE A 22 7.77 4.56 -3.89
N ARG A 23 7.48 4.52 -5.18
CA ARG A 23 8.44 4.89 -6.24
C ARG A 23 8.86 6.35 -6.16
N ALA A 24 7.92 7.25 -5.87
CA ALA A 24 8.22 8.66 -5.67
C ALA A 24 9.16 8.87 -4.46
N ILE A 25 8.91 8.16 -3.35
CA ILE A 25 9.79 8.21 -2.17
C ILE A 25 11.18 7.62 -2.47
N GLN A 26 11.26 6.51 -3.23
CA GLN A 26 12.54 5.95 -3.69
C GLN A 26 13.34 6.97 -4.50
N GLU A 27 12.70 7.68 -5.43
CA GLU A 27 13.32 8.73 -6.24
C GLU A 27 13.86 9.88 -5.37
N LEU A 28 13.06 10.34 -4.41
CA LEU A 28 13.45 11.41 -3.51
C LEU A 28 14.63 11.02 -2.63
N TYR A 29 14.65 9.81 -2.07
CA TYR A 29 15.81 9.33 -1.31
C TYR A 29 17.05 9.19 -2.19
N ARG A 30 16.92 8.66 -3.41
CA ARG A 30 18.08 8.53 -4.31
C ARG A 30 18.75 9.87 -4.62
N ARG A 31 17.96 10.94 -4.75
CA ARG A 31 18.47 12.28 -5.07
C ARG A 31 18.88 13.09 -3.84
N GLY A 32 18.14 12.95 -2.74
CA GLY A 32 18.28 13.81 -1.56
C GLY A 32 19.06 13.22 -0.39
N ASP A 33 19.04 11.91 -0.22
CA ASP A 33 19.73 11.19 0.86
C ASP A 33 19.91 9.69 0.52
N PRO A 34 20.80 9.35 -0.43
CA PRO A 34 20.97 7.97 -0.89
C PRO A 34 21.51 7.05 0.21
N SER A 35 22.21 7.61 1.20
CA SER A 35 22.80 6.89 2.33
C SER A 35 21.82 6.53 3.45
N ALA A 36 20.59 7.04 3.43
CA ALA A 36 19.61 6.73 4.46
C ALA A 36 19.39 5.21 4.58
N ALA A 37 19.23 4.74 5.82
CA ALA A 37 19.00 3.33 6.09
C ALA A 37 17.63 2.89 5.55
N GLU A 38 17.55 1.71 4.94
CA GLU A 38 16.29 1.18 4.38
C GLU A 38 15.17 1.11 5.42
N ALA A 39 15.50 0.72 6.66
CA ALA A 39 14.54 0.69 7.76
C ALA A 39 13.91 2.08 8.03
N GLU A 40 14.69 3.17 7.94
CA GLU A 40 14.17 4.53 8.07
C GLU A 40 13.23 4.86 6.91
N LYS A 41 13.63 4.53 5.68
CA LYS A 41 12.84 4.78 4.47
C LYS A 41 11.49 4.05 4.53
N VAL A 42 11.51 2.76 4.90
CA VAL A 42 10.31 1.93 5.09
C VAL A 42 9.41 2.52 6.18
N ALA A 43 9.97 2.84 7.36
CA ALA A 43 9.20 3.42 8.46
C ALA A 43 8.55 4.75 8.05
N ARG A 44 9.24 5.56 7.25
CA ARG A 44 8.70 6.81 6.71
C ARG A 44 7.53 6.56 5.76
N VAL A 45 7.69 5.69 4.77
CA VAL A 45 6.60 5.33 3.84
C VAL A 45 5.38 4.85 4.61
N ILE A 46 5.56 3.91 5.54
CA ILE A 46 4.46 3.38 6.35
C ILE A 46 3.81 4.48 7.16
N ARG A 47 4.57 5.44 7.72
CA ARG A 47 4.02 6.56 8.51
C ARG A 47 3.22 7.54 7.65
N GLN A 48 3.70 7.88 6.46
CA GLN A 48 3.18 8.95 5.60
C GLN A 48 2.26 8.47 4.47
N CYS A 49 2.04 7.16 4.33
CA CYS A 49 1.08 6.61 3.39
C CYS A 49 -0.36 6.98 3.77
N HIS A 50 -1.27 6.85 2.79
CA HIS A 50 -2.69 7.07 3.00
C HIS A 50 -3.23 6.08 4.06
N PRO A 51 -4.09 6.51 5.01
CA PRO A 51 -4.56 5.66 6.11
C PRO A 51 -5.20 4.33 5.68
N ARG A 52 -5.83 4.30 4.50
CA ARG A 52 -6.44 3.07 3.94
C ARG A 52 -5.48 1.88 3.85
N PHE A 53 -4.18 2.11 3.71
CA PHE A 53 -3.18 1.04 3.57
C PHE A 53 -2.63 0.54 4.91
N LYS A 54 -2.86 1.29 6.01
CA LYS A 54 -2.30 0.95 7.34
C LYS A 54 -2.67 -0.47 7.82
N PRO A 55 -3.90 -0.97 7.62
CA PRO A 55 -4.25 -2.33 8.03
C PRO A 55 -3.35 -3.40 7.38
N TYR A 56 -2.98 -3.21 6.11
CA TYR A 56 -2.18 -4.16 5.33
C TYR A 56 -0.70 -4.23 5.75
N PHE A 57 -0.23 -3.32 6.62
CA PHE A 57 1.13 -3.34 7.16
C PHE A 57 1.23 -3.96 8.56
N ARG A 58 0.11 -4.21 9.24
CA ARG A 58 0.11 -4.74 10.61
C ARG A 58 0.71 -6.14 10.64
N GLY A 59 1.64 -6.37 11.57
CA GLY A 59 2.33 -7.66 11.73
C GLY A 59 3.30 -8.02 10.60
N ARG A 60 3.55 -7.11 9.64
CA ARG A 60 4.49 -7.33 8.54
C ARG A 60 5.76 -6.51 8.74
N THR A 61 6.87 -7.06 8.28
CA THR A 61 8.19 -6.40 8.29
C THR A 61 8.73 -6.32 6.87
N PHE A 62 9.30 -5.18 6.50
CA PHE A 62 9.88 -4.96 5.18
C PHE A 62 11.35 -4.57 5.34
N GLN A 63 12.23 -5.23 4.60
CA GLN A 63 13.68 -5.01 4.67
C GLN A 63 14.13 -3.82 3.82
N SER A 64 13.35 -3.46 2.80
CA SER A 64 13.67 -2.42 1.83
C SER A 64 12.42 -1.78 1.23
N LEU A 65 12.59 -0.64 0.57
CA LEU A 65 11.53 -0.04 -0.24
C LEU A 65 11.15 -0.91 -1.44
N ASP A 66 12.07 -1.72 -1.97
CA ASP A 66 11.78 -2.65 -3.07
C ASP A 66 10.89 -3.80 -2.62
N ASP A 67 11.12 -4.34 -1.42
CA ASP A 67 10.25 -5.37 -0.86
C ASP A 67 8.87 -4.82 -0.55
N LEU A 68 8.80 -3.59 -0.03
CA LEU A 68 7.53 -2.90 0.18
C LEU A 68 6.81 -2.62 -1.15
N ALA A 69 7.52 -2.26 -2.22
CA ALA A 69 6.95 -2.06 -3.55
C ALA A 69 6.40 -3.36 -4.17
N LYS A 70 7.07 -4.49 -3.93
CA LYS A 70 6.54 -5.82 -4.34
C LYS A 70 5.23 -6.11 -3.62
N GLU A 71 5.20 -5.93 -2.29
CA GLU A 71 3.99 -6.17 -1.49
C GLU A 71 2.85 -5.20 -1.85
N ALA A 72 3.17 -3.95 -2.16
CA ALA A 72 2.18 -2.96 -2.58
C ALA A 72 1.35 -3.42 -3.78
N ARG A 73 1.94 -4.20 -4.70
CA ARG A 73 1.21 -4.78 -5.82
C ARG A 73 0.17 -5.80 -5.35
N SER A 74 0.54 -6.68 -4.41
CA SER A 74 -0.38 -7.65 -3.81
C SER A 74 -1.52 -6.94 -3.08
N ILE A 75 -1.21 -5.95 -2.24
CA ILE A 75 -2.20 -5.15 -1.51
C ILE A 75 -3.19 -4.48 -2.47
N GLN A 76 -2.68 -3.91 -3.58
CA GLN A 76 -3.55 -3.29 -4.57
C GLN A 76 -4.41 -4.30 -5.33
N ALA A 77 -3.90 -5.51 -5.57
CA ALA A 77 -4.68 -6.59 -6.17
C ALA A 77 -5.80 -7.05 -5.22
N ASP A 78 -5.50 -7.20 -3.92
CA ASP A 78 -6.47 -7.57 -2.89
C ASP A 78 -7.58 -6.52 -2.78
N LEU A 79 -7.23 -5.23 -2.71
CA LEU A 79 -8.20 -4.13 -2.72
C LEU A 79 -9.08 -4.14 -3.97
N LEU A 80 -8.50 -4.45 -5.14
CA LEU A 80 -9.28 -4.56 -6.38
C LEU A 80 -10.22 -5.78 -6.34
N ALA A 81 -9.79 -6.89 -5.75
CA ALA A 81 -10.62 -8.08 -5.58
C ALA A 81 -11.78 -7.81 -4.62
N GLU A 82 -11.54 -7.12 -3.50
CA GLU A 82 -12.58 -6.67 -2.56
C GLU A 82 -13.62 -5.79 -3.25
N LEU A 83 -13.19 -4.82 -4.06
CA LEU A 83 -14.10 -3.95 -4.83
C LEU A 83 -14.94 -4.71 -5.87
N ARG A 84 -14.46 -5.85 -6.35
CA ARG A 84 -15.14 -6.70 -7.33
C ARG A 84 -15.94 -7.82 -6.69
N TYR A 85 -15.83 -8.01 -5.38
CA TYR A 85 -16.52 -9.08 -4.68
C TYR A 85 -18.02 -8.94 -4.84
N ARG A 86 -18.67 -10.06 -5.17
CA ARG A 86 -20.12 -10.18 -5.16
C ARG A 86 -20.47 -11.28 -4.18
N PRO A 87 -21.36 -11.02 -3.21
CA PRO A 87 -21.81 -12.07 -2.32
C PRO A 87 -22.51 -13.18 -3.13
N PRO A 88 -22.45 -14.43 -2.65
CA PRO A 88 -23.23 -15.50 -3.25
C PRO A 88 -24.73 -15.13 -3.29
N PRO A 89 -25.49 -15.63 -4.29
CA PRO A 89 -26.92 -15.39 -4.40
C PRO A 89 -27.66 -15.90 -3.15
N ARG A 90 -28.82 -15.31 -2.85
CA ARG A 90 -29.65 -15.75 -1.72
C ARG A 90 -30.26 -17.14 -1.98
N PRO A 91 -30.73 -17.86 -0.94
CA PRO A 91 -31.39 -19.16 -1.12
C PRO A 91 -32.53 -19.13 -2.14
N GLU A 92 -33.29 -18.03 -2.20
CA GLU A 92 -34.43 -17.89 -3.13
C GLU A 92 -34.01 -17.64 -4.59
N GLU A 93 -32.73 -17.32 -4.80
CA GLU A 93 -32.16 -16.94 -6.10
C GLU A 93 -31.24 -18.03 -6.68
N THR A 94 -31.12 -19.18 -6.00
CA THR A 94 -30.28 -20.31 -6.42
C THR A 94 -31.09 -21.57 -6.69
N LEU A 95 -30.58 -22.44 -7.56
CA LEU A 95 -31.21 -23.71 -7.90
C LEU A 95 -31.18 -24.72 -6.75
N GLU A 96 -30.23 -24.55 -5.80
CA GLU A 96 -30.04 -25.44 -4.65
C GLU A 96 -30.04 -24.62 -3.33
N PRO A 97 -31.23 -24.24 -2.81
CA PRO A 97 -31.33 -23.38 -1.62
C PRO A 97 -30.67 -23.96 -0.36
N GLY A 98 -30.63 -25.29 -0.22
CA GLY A 98 -29.99 -25.97 0.91
C GLY A 98 -28.46 -25.85 0.94
N CYS A 99 -27.85 -25.36 -0.15
CA CYS A 99 -26.41 -25.12 -0.28
C CYS A 99 -26.07 -23.61 -0.30
N ALA A 100 -27.05 -22.73 -0.09
CA ALA A 100 -26.83 -21.30 0.05
C ALA A 100 -26.25 -20.96 1.45
N TRP A 101 -25.71 -19.75 1.57
CA TRP A 101 -25.08 -19.22 2.78
C TRP A 101 -26.09 -18.84 3.86
#